data_AF-A0A6C0FH73-F1
#
_entry.id   AF-A0A6C0FH73-F1
#
_cell.length_a   1.000
_cell.length_b   1.000
_cell.length_c   1.000
_cell.angle_alpha   90.00
_cell.angle_beta   90.00
_cell.angle_gamma   90.00
#
_symmetry.space_group_name_H-M   'P 1'
#
loop_
_entity.id
_entity.type
_entity.pdbx_description
1 polymer ?
#
loop_
_entity_poly.entity_id
_entity_poly.type
_entity_poly.pdbx_seq_one_letter_code
_entity_poly.pdbx_strand_id
1 'polypeptide(L)'
;MALKIFISQNKYEGKRKYKLDESAQKRRSALDAEINKKSTMDKITVRSAAQKKKARLNALRIYRKNSSPGTAKYKHCNVLTRDMKYLDRKYLAGKGKTNAVCGTRKM
;
A
#
# COMPACT_ATOMS: atom_id res chain seq x y z
N MET A 1 -6.34 40.44 11.80
CA MET A 1 -6.98 39.13 12.05
C MET A 1 -6.18 38.06 11.31
N ALA A 2 -5.29 37.35 12.02
CA ALA A 2 -4.49 36.29 11.40
C ALA A 2 -5.30 35.00 11.34
N LEU A 3 -5.66 34.57 10.13
CA LEU A 3 -6.20 33.24 9.86
C LEU A 3 -5.14 32.20 10.25
N LYS A 4 -5.32 31.57 11.40
CA LYS A 4 -4.59 30.35 11.79
C LYS A 4 -4.96 29.26 10.80
N ILE A 5 -4.11 29.06 9.79
CA ILE A 5 -4.19 27.90 8.90
C ILE A 5 -3.84 26.67 9.75
N PHE A 6 -4.90 25.97 10.17
CA PHE A 6 -4.86 24.67 10.81
C PHE A 6 -4.52 23.62 9.73
N ILE A 7 -3.25 23.44 9.41
CA ILE A 7 -2.81 22.23 8.71
C ILE A 7 -2.06 21.38 9.73
N SER A 8 -2.84 20.45 10.28
CA SER A 8 -2.46 19.27 11.06
C SER A 8 -0.99 18.89 10.85
N GLN A 9 -0.17 19.15 11.86
CA GLN A 9 1.13 18.50 11.98
C GLN A 9 0.91 17.01 12.26
N ASN A 10 0.71 16.20 11.22
CA ASN A 10 0.98 14.77 11.31
C ASN A 10 2.47 14.51 11.10
N LYS A 11 3.26 15.08 12.02
CA LYS A 11 4.69 14.85 12.18
C LYS A 11 4.88 13.50 12.88
N TYR A 12 4.61 12.41 12.18
CA TYR A 12 4.88 11.06 12.69
C TYR A 12 6.37 10.75 12.53
N GLU A 13 7.16 11.25 13.46
CA GLU A 13 8.59 10.96 13.57
C GLU A 13 8.80 9.52 14.06
N GLY A 14 9.15 8.65 13.11
CA GLY A 14 9.44 7.24 13.34
C GLY A 14 9.16 6.45 12.07
N LYS A 15 10.13 5.63 11.63
CA LYS A 15 10.01 4.77 10.43
C LYS A 15 8.90 3.72 10.65
N ARG A 16 7.63 4.10 10.57
CA ARG A 16 6.49 3.20 10.71
C ARG A 16 6.54 2.18 9.58
N LYS A 17 6.70 0.92 9.96
CA LYS A 17 6.72 -0.22 9.03
C LYS A 17 5.30 -0.53 8.59
N TYR A 18 5.14 -0.92 7.33
CA TYR A 18 3.86 -1.43 6.83
C TYR A 18 3.42 -2.68 7.61
N LYS A 19 2.23 -2.63 8.21
CA LYS A 19 1.59 -3.72 8.97
C LYS A 19 0.16 -3.93 8.50
N LEU A 20 -0.26 -5.19 8.30
CA LEU A 20 -1.55 -5.52 7.67
C LEU A 20 -2.77 -5.31 8.58
N ASP A 21 -2.52 -5.43 9.87
CA ASP A 21 -3.40 -5.31 11.02
C ASP A 21 -3.68 -3.85 11.41
N GLU A 22 -2.91 -2.89 10.90
CA GLU A 22 -3.13 -1.47 11.17
C GLU A 22 -4.25 -0.86 10.31
N SER A 23 -4.73 0.33 10.72
CA SER A 23 -5.74 1.08 9.98
C SER A 23 -5.29 1.46 8.56
N ALA A 24 -6.24 1.62 7.64
CA ALA A 24 -5.92 1.94 6.25
C ALA A 24 -5.10 3.24 6.10
N GLN A 25 -5.34 4.23 6.95
CA GLN A 25 -4.56 5.46 6.99
C GLN A 25 -3.09 5.18 7.33
N LYS A 26 -2.83 4.46 8.43
CA LYS A 26 -1.46 4.13 8.85
C LYS A 26 -0.71 3.34 7.79
N ARG A 27 -1.36 2.34 7.19
CA ARG A 27 -0.76 1.54 6.11
C ARG A 27 -0.39 2.39 4.89
N ARG A 28 -1.28 3.28 4.44
CA ARG A 28 -1.03 4.16 3.29
C ARG A 28 0.06 5.17 3.58
N SER A 29 0.09 5.76 4.77
CA SER A 29 1.19 6.65 5.19
C SER A 29 2.54 5.93 5.20
N ALA A 30 2.60 4.68 5.68
CA ALA A 30 3.81 3.86 5.62
C ALA A 30 4.23 3.55 4.17
N LEU A 31 3.28 3.22 3.29
CA LEU A 31 3.56 3.00 1.86
C LEU A 31 4.14 4.24 1.19
N ASP A 32 3.53 5.40 1.42
CA ASP A 32 3.97 6.67 0.86
C ASP A 32 5.39 7.02 1.32
N ALA A 33 5.65 6.88 2.63
CA ALA A 33 6.97 7.13 3.22
C ALA A 33 8.03 6.20 2.63
N GLU A 34 7.74 4.90 2.49
CA GLU A 34 8.67 3.95 1.88
C GLU A 34 8.92 4.22 0.41
N ILE A 35 7.89 4.60 -0.37
CA ILE A 35 8.02 4.93 -1.80
C ILE A 35 8.90 6.16 -1.98
N ASN A 36 8.63 7.23 -1.23
CA ASN A 36 9.42 8.47 -1.30
C ASN A 36 10.87 8.20 -0.91
N LYS A 37 11.09 7.50 0.21
CA LYS A 37 12.43 7.11 0.64
C LYS A 37 13.16 6.30 -0.43
N LYS A 38 12.50 5.31 -1.04
CA LYS A 38 13.12 4.45 -2.06
C LYS A 38 13.41 5.22 -3.34
N SER A 39 12.55 6.16 -3.71
CA SER A 39 12.77 7.08 -4.84
C SER A 39 14.03 7.92 -4.62
N THR A 40 14.21 8.51 -3.43
CA THR A 40 15.41 9.28 -3.09
C THR A 40 16.66 8.42 -3.03
N MET A 41 16.60 7.27 -2.34
CA MET A 41 17.76 6.38 -2.16
C MET A 41 18.27 5.81 -3.48
N ASP A 42 17.37 5.36 -4.35
CA ASP A 42 17.74 4.71 -5.61
C ASP A 42 17.86 5.71 -6.78
N LYS A 43 17.62 7.00 -6.54
CA LYS A 43 17.56 8.06 -7.58
C LYS A 43 16.61 7.69 -8.73
N ILE A 44 15.47 7.07 -8.41
CA ILE A 44 14.44 6.69 -9.39
C ILE A 44 13.19 7.54 -9.22
N THR A 45 12.34 7.61 -10.25
CA THR A 45 11.06 8.31 -10.17
C THR A 45 10.14 7.69 -9.11
N VAL A 46 9.32 8.52 -8.47
CA VAL A 46 8.30 8.09 -7.50
C VAL A 46 7.37 7.03 -8.11
N ARG A 47 7.03 7.19 -9.40
CA ARG A 47 6.25 6.21 -10.17
C ARG A 47 6.94 4.85 -10.24
N SER A 48 8.24 4.79 -10.55
CA SER A 48 9.02 3.55 -10.60
C SER A 48 9.13 2.90 -9.22
N ALA A 49 9.37 3.70 -8.17
CA ALA A 49 9.37 3.21 -6.79
C ALA A 49 8.00 2.62 -6.39
N ALA A 50 6.90 3.28 -6.78
CA ALA A 50 5.54 2.78 -6.55
C ALA A 50 5.26 1.47 -7.32
N GLN A 51 5.74 1.33 -8.56
CA GLN A 51 5.64 0.07 -9.32
C GLN A 51 6.37 -1.08 -8.60
N LYS A 52 7.61 -0.85 -8.17
CA LYS A 52 8.39 -1.83 -7.39
C LYS A 52 7.67 -2.21 -6.08
N LYS A 53 7.11 -1.24 -5.36
CA LYS A 53 6.34 -1.50 -4.14
C LYS A 53 5.06 -2.27 -4.41
N LYS A 54 4.32 -1.93 -5.47
CA LYS A 54 3.13 -2.67 -5.92
C LYS A 54 3.48 -4.12 -6.24
N ALA A 55 4.59 -4.38 -6.92
CA ALA A 55 5.04 -5.75 -7.23
C ALA A 55 5.30 -6.57 -5.94
N ARG A 56 5.95 -5.97 -4.93
CA ARG A 56 6.17 -6.62 -3.62
C ARG A 56 4.85 -6.94 -2.90
N LEU A 57 3.90 -6.00 -2.90
CA LEU A 57 2.56 -6.23 -2.34
C LEU A 57 1.82 -7.34 -3.10
N ASN A 58 1.99 -7.41 -4.42
CA ASN A 58 1.39 -8.44 -5.26
C ASN A 58 1.93 -9.84 -4.92
N ALA A 59 3.25 -9.98 -4.74
CA ALA A 59 3.86 -11.23 -4.30
C ALA A 59 3.30 -11.68 -2.94
N LEU A 60 3.24 -10.75 -1.97
CA LEU A 60 2.63 -11.01 -0.66
C LEU A 60 1.15 -11.38 -0.77
N ARG A 61 0.41 -10.74 -1.67
CA ARG A 61 -1.02 -11.00 -1.92
C ARG A 61 -1.23 -12.42 -2.47
N ILE A 62 -0.38 -12.88 -3.38
CA ILE A 62 -0.42 -14.25 -3.93
C ILE A 62 -0.10 -15.27 -2.83
N TYR A 63 0.97 -15.04 -2.06
CA TYR A 63 1.33 -15.91 -0.93
C TYR A 63 0.17 -16.05 0.09
N ARG A 64 -0.47 -14.93 0.44
CA ARG A 64 -1.62 -14.92 1.36
C ARG A 64 -2.88 -15.53 0.75
N LYS A 65 -3.09 -15.41 -0.56
CA LYS A 65 -4.19 -16.08 -1.29
C LYS A 65 -4.08 -17.60 -1.21
N ASN A 66 -2.87 -18.13 -1.35
CA ASN A 66 -2.62 -19.57 -1.31
C ASN A 66 -2.69 -20.16 0.11
N SER A 67 -2.95 -19.35 1.13
CA SER A 67 -3.25 -19.81 2.48
C SER A 67 -4.70 -20.30 2.58
N SER A 68 -4.99 -21.20 3.53
CA SER A 68 -6.31 -21.80 3.69
C SER A 68 -7.45 -20.76 3.76
N PRO A 69 -8.56 -20.96 3.02
CA PRO A 69 -9.74 -20.12 3.11
C PRO A 69 -10.27 -20.01 4.55
N GLY A 70 -10.86 -18.87 4.91
CA GLY A 70 -11.40 -18.64 6.26
C GLY A 70 -10.38 -18.17 7.30
N THR A 71 -9.08 -18.20 7.00
CA THR A 71 -8.04 -17.75 7.94
C THR A 71 -7.86 -16.22 7.96
N ALA A 72 -7.31 -15.68 9.05
CA ALA A 72 -6.92 -14.25 9.12
C ALA A 72 -5.96 -13.85 7.98
N LYS A 73 -5.12 -14.78 7.51
CA LYS A 73 -4.23 -14.58 6.36
C LYS A 73 -5.00 -14.33 5.06
N TYR A 74 -6.15 -14.97 4.90
CA TYR A 74 -7.05 -14.75 3.77
C TYR A 74 -7.70 -13.35 3.81
N LYS A 75 -8.13 -12.87 4.99
CA LYS A 75 -8.67 -11.50 5.17
C LYS A 75 -7.65 -10.42 4.76
N HIS A 76 -6.35 -10.68 4.98
CA HIS A 76 -5.27 -9.78 4.55
C HIS A 76 -5.11 -9.68 3.03
N CYS A 77 -5.58 -10.66 2.25
CA CYS A 77 -5.55 -10.58 0.79
C CYS A 77 -6.39 -9.39 0.27
N ASN A 78 -7.57 -9.18 0.84
CA ASN A 78 -8.44 -8.04 0.51
C ASN A 78 -7.85 -6.70 0.94
N VAL A 79 -7.14 -6.68 2.07
CA VAL A 79 -6.40 -5.50 2.53
C VAL A 79 -5.33 -5.10 1.51
N LEU A 80 -4.49 -6.06 1.11
CA LEU A 80 -3.45 -5.86 0.11
C LEU A 80 -4.01 -5.38 -1.23
N THR A 81 -5.14 -5.94 -1.66
CA THR A 81 -5.82 -5.52 -2.90
C THR A 81 -6.24 -4.06 -2.84
N ARG A 82 -6.82 -3.61 -1.71
CA ARG A 82 -7.24 -2.20 -1.52
C ARG A 82 -6.04 -1.25 -1.50
N ASP A 83 -4.94 -1.67 -0.89
CA ASP A 83 -3.72 -0.86 -0.82
C ASP A 83 -2.99 -0.80 -2.17
N MET A 84 -2.99 -1.88 -2.96
CA MET A 84 -2.52 -1.86 -4.35
C MET A 84 -3.37 -0.92 -5.23
N LYS A 85 -4.71 -0.98 -5.12
CA LYS A 85 -5.60 -0.03 -5.82
C LYS A 85 -5.35 1.42 -5.41
N TYR A 86 -4.94 1.67 -4.16
CA TYR A 86 -4.53 3.00 -3.73
C TYR A 86 -3.26 3.46 -4.46
N LEU A 87 -2.23 2.60 -4.58
CA LEU A 87 -1.03 2.93 -5.35
C LEU A 87 -1.35 3.22 -6.83
N ASP A 88 -2.28 2.46 -7.40
CA ASP A 88 -2.70 2.64 -8.79
C ASP A 88 -3.30 4.02 -9.05
N ARG A 89 -4.19 4.47 -8.15
CA ARG A 89 -4.82 5.78 -8.23
C ARG A 89 -3.83 6.90 -7.95
N LYS A 90 -3.02 6.78 -6.90
CA LYS A 90 -2.15 7.88 -6.44
C LYS A 90 -0.90 8.06 -7.29
N TYR A 91 -0.23 6.96 -7.67
CA TYR A 91 1.11 7.02 -8.26
C TYR A 91 1.18 6.52 -9.71
N LEU A 92 0.22 5.69 -10.14
CA LEU A 92 0.29 5.04 -11.45
C LEU A 92 -0.72 5.59 -12.46
N ALA A 93 -1.44 6.65 -12.11
CA ALA A 93 -2.43 7.33 -12.96
C ALA A 93 -3.48 6.35 -13.55
N GLY A 94 -3.92 5.37 -12.75
CA GLY A 94 -4.91 4.37 -13.18
C GLY A 94 -4.42 3.33 -14.21
N LYS A 95 -3.18 3.45 -14.71
CA LYS A 95 -2.60 2.48 -15.66
C LYS A 95 -2.19 1.16 -15.00
N GLY A 96 -2.02 1.15 -13.68
CA GLY A 96 -1.86 -0.07 -12.91
C GLY A 96 -3.22 -0.70 -12.68
N LYS A 97 -3.63 -1.69 -13.46
CA LYS A 97 -4.85 -2.43 -13.14
C LYS A 97 -4.56 -3.38 -11.96
N THR A 98 -5.40 -3.35 -10.93
CA THR A 98 -5.36 -4.34 -9.83
C THR A 98 -6.69 -5.07 -9.78
N ASN A 99 -6.66 -6.34 -10.18
CA ASN A 99 -7.83 -7.21 -10.19
C ASN A 99 -8.12 -7.74 -8.78
N ALA A 100 -9.39 -8.01 -8.48
CA ALA A 100 -9.79 -8.67 -7.24
C ALA A 100 -9.56 -10.17 -7.39
N VAL A 101 -8.50 -10.67 -6.79
CA VAL A 101 -8.05 -12.07 -6.96
C VAL A 101 -8.19 -12.89 -5.68
N CYS A 102 -8.67 -12.26 -4.62
CA CYS A 102 -8.98 -12.84 -3.32
C CYS A 102 -10.48 -13.16 -3.32
N GLY A 103 -10.89 -14.42 -3.20
CA GLY A 103 -12.31 -14.80 -3.36
C GLY A 103 -12.53 -15.96 -4.31
N THR A 104 -11.73 -16.06 -5.37
CA THR A 104 -11.84 -17.12 -6.36
C THR A 104 -11.33 -18.42 -5.73
N ARG A 105 -12.21 -19.38 -5.43
CA ARG A 105 -11.77 -20.77 -5.22
C ARG A 105 -10.95 -21.19 -6.44
N LYS A 106 -9.85 -21.93 -6.24
CA LYS A 106 -9.35 -22.77 -7.35
C LYS A 106 -10.52 -23.71 -7.67
N MET A 107 -11.13 -23.53 -8.84
CA MET A 107 -11.87 -24.62 -9.45
C MET A 107 -10.84 -25.68 -9.87
#